data_AF-A0A523H6G2-F1
#
_entry.id   AF-A0A523H6G2-F1
#
_cell.length_a   1.000
_cell.length_b   1.000
_cell.length_c   1.000
_cell.angle_alpha   90.00
_cell.angle_beta   90.00
_cell.angle_gamma   90.00
#
_symmetry.space_group_name_H-M   'P 1'
#
loop_
_entity.id
_entity.type
_entity.pdbx_description
1 polymer ?
#
loop_
_entity_poly.entity_id
_entity_poly.type
_entity_poly.pdbx_seq_one_letter_code
_entity_poly.pdbx_strand_id
1 'polypeptide(L)' 'MTSSREISPDGSLILKKAVKLPEILDMLIVGGGPGGTAAVFRAKELGLSALVIDFDDLMKRIRDYA' A
#
# COMPACT_ATOMS: atom_id res chain seq x y z
N MET A 1 -8.14 -18.19 -0.02
CA MET A 1 -9.02 -17.68 -1.09
C MET A 1 -8.32 -16.49 -1.74
N THR A 2 -7.72 -16.72 -2.90
CA THR A 2 -7.04 -15.68 -3.68
C THR A 2 -8.14 -14.84 -4.34
N SER A 3 -8.42 -13.64 -3.81
CA SER A 3 -9.32 -12.69 -4.46
C SER A 3 -8.74 -12.42 -5.85
N SER A 4 -9.50 -12.73 -6.90
CA SER A 4 -9.15 -12.37 -8.28
C SER A 4 -8.90 -10.87 -8.33
N ARG A 5 -7.65 -10.48 -8.62
CA ARG A 5 -7.28 -9.09 -8.90
C ARG A 5 -7.63 -8.86 -10.36
N GLU A 6 -8.57 -7.96 -10.65
CA GLU A 6 -8.83 -7.54 -12.04
C GLU A 6 -7.66 -6.66 -12.48
N ILE A 7 -6.85 -7.21 -13.38
CA ILE A 7 -5.71 -6.51 -13.99
C ILE A 7 -6.12 -6.19 -15.42
N SER A 8 -6.04 -4.91 -15.80
CA SER A 8 -6.30 -4.49 -17.18
C SER A 8 -5.18 -4.94 -18.13
N PRO A 9 -5.41 -4.96 -19.45
CA PRO A 9 -4.43 -5.45 -20.43
C PRO A 9 -3.08 -4.71 -20.41
N ASP A 10 -3.04 -3.50 -19.88
CA ASP A 10 -1.83 -2.67 -19.69
C ASP A 10 -1.06 -2.99 -18.39
N GLY A 11 -1.56 -3.94 -17.58
CA GLY A 11 -0.96 -4.33 -16.30
C GLY A 11 -1.44 -3.51 -15.10
N SER A 12 -2.38 -2.57 -15.27
CA SER A 12 -2.91 -1.78 -14.16
C SER A 12 -3.87 -2.60 -13.27
N LEU A 13 -3.83 -2.39 -11.96
CA LEU A 13 -4.76 -3.02 -11.02
C LEU A 13 -6.06 -2.21 -10.92
N ILE A 14 -7.20 -2.82 -11.24
CA ILE A 14 -8.51 -2.21 -11.09
C ILE A 14 -8.97 -2.35 -9.63
N LEU A 15 -9.16 -1.22 -8.96
CA LEU A 15 -9.64 -1.17 -7.58
C LEU A 15 -11.17 -1.21 -7.57
N LYS A 16 -11.75 -2.01 -6.66
CA LYS A 16 -13.21 -2.05 -6.44
C LYS A 16 -13.80 -0.69 -6.03
N LYS A 17 -12.97 0.16 -5.41
CA LYS A 17 -13.32 1.52 -5.00
C LYS A 17 -12.22 2.46 -5.46
N ALA A 18 -12.61 3.53 -6.15
CA ALA A 18 -11.69 4.58 -6.53
C ALA A 18 -11.03 5.20 -5.28
N VAL A 19 -9.72 5.36 -5.34
CA VAL A 19 -8.93 6.03 -4.30
C VAL A 19 -8.60 7.42 -4.81
N LYS A 20 -8.97 8.45 -4.04
CA LYS A 20 -8.52 9.81 -4.33
C LYS A 20 -7.07 9.93 -3.87
N LEU A 21 -6.15 9.98 -4.83
CA LEU A 21 -4.76 10.28 -4.56
C LEU A 21 -4.59 11.79 -4.29
N PRO A 22 -3.67 12.17 -3.41
CA PRO A 22 -3.28 13.57 -3.27
C PRO A 22 -2.60 14.05 -4.56
N GLU A 23 -2.69 15.35 -4.85
CA GLU A 23 -2.09 15.96 -6.04
C GLU A 23 -0.56 15.88 -6.01
N ILE A 24 0.02 16.07 -4.83
CA ILE A 24 1.44 15.92 -4.57
C ILE A 24 1.60 14.77 -3.57
N LEU A 25 2.52 13.86 -3.89
CA LEU A 25 2.92 12.78 -3.00
C LEU A 25 4.25 13.16 -2.34
N ASP A 26 4.25 13.30 -1.02
CA ASP A 26 5.47 13.65 -0.26
C ASP A 26 6.42 12.45 -0.13
N MET A 27 5.87 11.23 -0.11
CA MET A 27 6.67 10.01 0.08
C MET A 27 6.10 8.80 -0.65
N LEU A 28 6.93 8.14 -1.45
CA LEU A 28 6.68 6.81 -2.00
C LEU A 28 7.47 5.77 -1.21
N ILE A 29 6.78 4.73 -0.74
CA ILE A 29 7.35 3.61 0.01
C ILE A 29 7.15 2.34 -0.80
N VAL A 30 8.24 1.63 -1.10
CA VAL A 30 8.21 0.36 -1.84
C VAL A 30 8.52 -0.77 -0.86
N GLY A 31 7.52 -1.63 -0.62
CA GLY A 31 7.56 -2.75 0.30
C GLY A 31 6.80 -2.49 1.60
N GLY A 32 5.86 -3.38 1.93
CA GLY A 32 5.01 -3.32 3.13
C GLY A 32 5.57 -4.04 4.36
N GLY A 33 6.87 -4.36 4.39
CA GLY A 33 7.52 -5.02 5.52
C GLY A 33 7.69 -4.11 6.76
N PRO A 34 8.38 -4.56 7.81
CA PRO A 34 8.52 -3.79 9.06
C PRO A 34 9.06 -2.36 8.86
N GLY A 35 10.06 -2.19 8.00
CA GLY A 35 10.62 -0.87 7.69
C GLY A 35 9.66 0.03 6.94
N GLY A 36 9.00 -0.48 5.89
CA GLY A 36 8.03 0.30 5.11
C GLY A 36 6.78 0.66 5.93
N THR A 37 6.36 -0.25 6.80
CA THR A 37 5.30 -0.01 7.78
C THR A 37 5.68 1.11 8.73
N ALA A 38 6.82 1.00 9.41
CA ALA A 38 7.28 2.04 10.33
C ALA A 38 7.41 3.40 9.64
N ALA A 39 7.89 3.42 8.39
CA ALA A 39 7.99 4.62 7.58
C ALA A 39 6.63 5.26 7.29
N VAL A 40 5.62 4.48 6.87
CA VAL A 40 4.29 5.06 6.55
C VAL A 40 3.57 5.55 7.81
N PHE A 41 3.72 4.85 8.93
CA PHE A 41 3.18 5.31 10.21
C PHE A 41 3.80 6.65 10.61
N ARG A 42 5.13 6.76 10.52
CA ARG A 42 5.81 8.02 10.85
C ARG A 42 5.45 9.14 9.89
N ALA A 43 5.34 8.86 8.59
CA ALA A 43 4.91 9.84 7.59
C ALA A 43 3.52 10.38 7.92
N LYS A 44 2.58 9.51 8.31
CA LYS A 44 1.23 9.91 8.73
C LYS A 44 1.23 10.79 9.98
N GLU A 45 2.03 10.45 10.99
CA GLU A 45 2.17 11.27 12.21
C GLU A 45 2.71 12.68 11.92
N LEU A 46 3.56 12.81 10.89
CA LEU A 46 4.12 14.08 10.43
C LEU A 46 3.18 14.84 9.48
N GLY A 47 1.99 14.31 9.19
CA GLY A 47 1.03 14.92 8.27
C GLY A 47 1.41 14.83 6.80
N LEU A 48 2.34 13.94 6.45
CA LEU A 48 2.78 13.75 5.07
C LEU A 48 1.81 12.85 4.29
N SER A 49 1.66 13.16 3.01
CA SER A 49 1.01 12.29 2.05
C SER A 49 1.97 11.16 1.63
N ALA A 50 1.64 9.93 2.02
CA ALA A 50 2.46 8.76 1.73
C ALA A 50 1.69 7.66 1.00
N LEU A 51 2.33 7.03 0.04
CA LEU A 51 1.81 5.89 -0.73
C LEU A 51 2.74 4.70 -0.53
N VAL A 52 2.16 3.56 -0.14
CA VAL A 52 2.88 2.29 -0.01
C VAL A 52 2.48 1.39 -1.16
N ILE A 53 3.47 0.90 -1.90
CA ILE A 53 3.29 -0.15 -2.90
C ILE A 53 3.94 -1.42 -2.36
N ASP A 54 3.18 -2.51 -2.33
CA ASP A 54 3.67 -3.80 -1.85
C ASP A 54 3.23 -4.93 -2.78
N PHE A 55 4.12 -5.88 -3.01
CA PHE A 55 3.88 -7.00 -3.93
C PHE A 55 2.99 -8.08 -3.29
N ASP A 56 3.30 -8.40 -2.02
CA ASP A 56 2.79 -9.61 -1.34
C ASP A 56 1.61 -9.35 -0.39
N ASP A 57 1.05 -8.14 -0.39
CA ASP A 57 -0.04 -7.77 0.51
C ASP A 57 0.35 -7.99 2.00
N LEU A 58 1.63 -7.79 2.35
CA LEU A 58 2.19 -8.03 3.68
C LEU A 58 1.51 -7.18 4.74
N MET A 59 0.97 -6.01 4.36
CA MET A 59 0.19 -5.17 5.26
C MET A 59 -1.12 -5.81 5.73
N LYS A 60 -1.64 -6.84 5.03
CA LYS A 60 -2.75 -7.67 5.52
C LYS A 60 -2.29 -8.83 6.41
N ARG A 61 -0.99 -9.02 6.54
CA ARG A 61 -0.34 -10.22 7.08
C ARG A 61 0.47 -9.94 8.33
N ILE A 62 0.03 -9.00 9.16
CA ILE A 62 0.28 -9.08 10.61
C ILE A 62 -0.54 -10.28 11.11
N ARG A 63 -0.05 -11.49 10.82
CA ARG A 63 -0.53 -12.71 11.44
C ARG A 63 0.17 -12.83 12.77
N ASP A 64 -0.60 -13.16 13.80
CA ASP A 64 -0.04 -13.71 15.01
C ASP A 64 0.73 -15.00 14.64
N TYR A 65 1.96 -15.09 15.09
CA TYR A 65 2.82 -16.27 14.94
C TYR A 65 2.92 -17.06 16.25
N ALA A 66 2.05 -16.75 17.23
CA ALA A 66 1.83 -17.55 18.43
C ALA A 66 0.99 -18.81 18.14
#